data_AF-A0A124G1Y6-F1
#
_entry.id   AF-A0A124G1Y6-F1
#
_cell.length_a   1.000
_cell.length_b   1.000
_cell.length_c   1.000
_cell.angle_alpha   90.00
_cell.angle_beta   90.00
_cell.angle_gamma   90.00
#
_symmetry.space_group_name_H-M   'P 1'
#
loop_
_entity.id
_entity.type
_entity.pdbx_description
1 polymer ?
#
loop_
_entity_poly.entity_id
_entity_poly.type
_entity_poly.pdbx_seq_one_letter_code
_entity_poly.pdbx_strand_id
1 'polypeptide(L)'
;MVPIENLNIDAIIEHMQAALSEGDGDQATTLLESLRRSDQAEFFSDLPPDQQQEILPLLSPENSADITNRMETRRLVEIVTEMEPDEAADLLGDISSEQAEQVLSQIDESEDIRYLLEHPDETAGGVMTAMDIHIKQNMTVD
;
A
#
# COMPACT_ATOMS: atom_id res chain seq x y z
N MET A 1 7.27 2.49 24.15
CA MET A 1 7.38 1.92 22.79
C MET A 1 7.63 0.43 22.98
N VAL A 2 6.63 -0.41 22.67
CA VAL A 2 6.76 -1.87 22.77
C VAL A 2 7.52 -2.34 21.53
N PRO A 3 8.63 -3.09 21.65
CA PRO A 3 9.35 -3.61 20.51
C PRO A 3 8.46 -4.62 19.76
N ILE A 4 8.28 -4.40 18.45
CA ILE A 4 7.40 -5.19 17.57
C ILE A 4 7.84 -6.67 17.48
N GLU A 5 9.10 -6.97 17.84
CA GLU A 5 9.73 -8.29 17.73
C GLU A 5 9.08 -9.43 18.56
N ASN A 6 8.09 -9.14 19.42
CA ASN A 6 7.43 -10.15 20.28
C ASN A 6 5.89 -10.13 20.21
N LEU A 7 5.28 -9.46 19.24
CA LEU A 7 3.81 -9.45 19.10
C LEU A 7 3.35 -10.72 18.38
N ASN A 8 2.39 -11.45 18.97
CA ASN A 8 1.62 -12.45 18.24
C ASN A 8 0.72 -11.73 17.21
N ILE A 9 0.29 -12.42 16.15
CA ILE A 9 -0.54 -11.87 15.07
C ILE A 9 -1.75 -11.11 15.62
N ASP A 10 -2.44 -11.67 16.62
CA ASP A 10 -3.59 -11.03 17.27
C ASP A 10 -3.25 -9.63 17.83
N ALA A 11 -2.08 -9.48 18.43
CA ALA A 11 -1.65 -8.21 18.99
C ALA A 11 -1.26 -7.21 17.90
N ILE A 12 -0.68 -7.67 16.77
CA ILE A 12 -0.40 -6.79 15.62
C ILE A 12 -1.72 -6.26 15.04
N ILE A 13 -2.73 -7.12 14.90
CA ILE A 13 -4.06 -6.76 14.43
C ILE A 13 -4.70 -5.70 15.35
N GLU A 14 -4.66 -5.90 16.67
CA GLU A 14 -5.21 -4.92 17.63
C GLU A 14 -4.52 -3.55 17.51
N HIS A 15 -3.19 -3.51 17.38
CA HIS A 15 -2.45 -2.25 17.26
C HIS A 15 -2.72 -1.55 15.93
N MET A 16 -2.88 -2.33 14.85
CA MET A 16 -3.21 -1.80 13.53
C MET A 16 -4.63 -1.23 13.50
N GLN A 17 -5.61 -1.91 14.11
CA GLN A 17 -6.96 -1.36 14.25
C GLN A 17 -7.00 -0.08 15.07
N ALA A 18 -6.16 0.02 16.12
CA ALA A 18 -6.02 1.25 16.88
C ALA A 18 -5.43 2.37 16.02
N ALA A 19 -4.36 2.10 15.27
CA ALA A 19 -3.76 3.06 14.35
C ALA A 19 -4.77 3.57 13.31
N LEU A 20 -5.51 2.68 12.67
CA LEU A 20 -6.58 3.02 11.72
C LEU A 20 -7.70 3.86 12.36
N SER A 21 -8.05 3.58 13.61
CA SER A 21 -9.07 4.36 14.34
C SER A 21 -8.59 5.75 14.72
N GLU A 22 -7.27 5.94 14.82
CA GLU A 22 -6.61 7.22 15.12
C GLU A 22 -6.24 8.00 13.84
N GLY A 23 -6.43 7.41 12.65
CA GLY A 23 -6.03 7.98 11.36
C GLY A 23 -4.52 7.96 11.13
N ASP A 24 -3.81 7.02 11.77
CA ASP A 24 -2.38 6.80 11.59
C ASP A 24 -2.13 5.72 10.53
N GLY A 25 -2.33 6.10 9.26
CA GLY A 25 -2.14 5.22 8.10
C GLY A 25 -0.70 4.69 7.98
N ASP A 26 0.29 5.50 8.31
CA ASP A 26 1.72 5.12 8.27
C ASP A 26 2.05 4.02 9.28
N GLN A 27 1.50 4.11 10.50
CA GLN A 27 1.67 3.05 11.49
C GLN A 27 0.90 1.79 11.07
N ALA A 28 -0.30 1.93 10.52
CA ALA A 28 -1.11 0.81 10.06
C ALA A 28 -0.43 0.04 8.92
N THR A 29 0.16 0.72 7.92
CA THR A 29 0.94 0.08 6.86
C THR A 29 2.17 -0.61 7.42
N THR A 30 2.94 0.04 8.28
CA THR A 30 4.13 -0.57 8.92
C THR A 30 3.79 -1.88 9.63
N LEU A 31 2.65 -1.92 10.33
CA LEU A 31 2.17 -3.12 11.01
C LEU A 31 1.68 -4.19 10.01
N LEU A 32 0.94 -3.79 8.97
CA LEU A 32 0.49 -4.70 7.92
C LEU A 32 1.68 -5.35 7.20
N GLU A 33 2.68 -4.56 6.81
CA GLU A 33 3.87 -5.04 6.10
C GLU A 33 4.76 -5.96 6.94
N SER A 34 4.61 -5.92 8.27
CA SER A 34 5.29 -6.86 9.18
C SER A 34 4.69 -8.28 9.18
N LEU A 35 3.46 -8.44 8.67
CA LEU A 35 2.77 -9.72 8.56
C LEU A 35 3.26 -10.55 7.36
N ARG A 36 2.87 -11.82 7.29
CA ARG A 36 3.13 -12.64 6.09
C ARG A 36 2.19 -12.19 4.96
N ARG A 37 2.63 -12.30 3.71
CA ARG A 37 1.83 -11.97 2.51
C ARG A 37 0.44 -12.61 2.44
N SER A 38 0.22 -13.75 3.10
CA SER A 38 -1.11 -14.38 3.14
C SER A 38 -2.01 -13.64 4.13
N ASP A 39 -1.49 -13.36 5.32
CA ASP A 39 -2.18 -12.64 6.40
C ASP A 39 -2.45 -11.17 6.00
N GLN A 40 -1.53 -10.54 5.24
CA GLN A 40 -1.72 -9.18 4.70
C GLN A 40 -2.97 -9.08 3.82
N ALA A 41 -3.10 -9.98 2.84
CA ALA A 41 -4.23 -9.95 1.90
C ALA A 41 -5.55 -10.32 2.58
N GLU A 42 -5.53 -11.29 3.51
CA GLU A 42 -6.69 -11.66 4.32
C GLU A 42 -7.16 -10.48 5.16
N PHE A 43 -6.25 -9.87 5.94
CA PHE A 43 -6.58 -8.73 6.78
C PHE A 43 -7.04 -7.52 5.97
N PHE A 44 -6.34 -7.18 4.89
CA PHE A 44 -6.73 -6.07 4.02
C PHE A 44 -8.16 -6.25 3.49
N SER A 45 -8.52 -7.48 3.10
CA SER A 45 -9.86 -7.79 2.59
C SER A 45 -10.96 -7.59 3.65
N ASP A 46 -10.62 -7.77 4.93
CA ASP A 46 -11.53 -7.58 6.06
C ASP A 46 -11.70 -6.11 6.48
N LEU A 47 -10.85 -5.20 5.97
CA LEU A 47 -10.95 -3.77 6.25
C LEU A 47 -12.22 -3.15 5.64
N PRO A 48 -12.83 -2.16 6.30
CA PRO A 48 -13.83 -1.30 5.68
C PRO A 48 -13.31 -0.64 4.39
N PRO A 49 -14.18 -0.36 3.39
CA PRO A 49 -13.77 0.28 2.13
C PRO A 49 -12.94 1.55 2.30
N ASP A 50 -13.35 2.45 3.18
CA ASP A 50 -12.65 3.72 3.42
C ASP A 50 -11.22 3.48 3.92
N GLN A 51 -11.01 2.45 4.75
CA GLN A 51 -9.68 2.09 5.26
C GLN A 51 -8.83 1.38 4.19
N GLN A 52 -9.45 0.62 3.29
CA GLN A 52 -8.74 0.03 2.15
C GLN A 52 -8.22 1.13 1.22
N GLN A 53 -9.02 2.16 0.97
CA GLN A 53 -8.65 3.33 0.16
C GLN A 53 -7.53 4.14 0.81
N GLU A 54 -7.56 4.31 2.14
CA GLU A 54 -6.52 5.03 2.87
C GLU A 54 -5.19 4.28 2.89
N ILE A 55 -5.22 2.95 3.05
CA ILE A 55 -4.00 2.16 3.30
C ILE A 55 -3.32 1.70 2.01
N LEU A 56 -4.09 1.35 0.96
CA LEU A 56 -3.53 0.77 -0.25
C LEU A 56 -2.48 1.66 -0.95
N PRO A 57 -2.65 3.00 -1.09
CA PRO A 57 -1.62 3.86 -1.67
C PRO A 57 -0.35 3.99 -0.81
N LEU A 58 -0.47 3.79 0.51
CA LEU A 58 0.62 3.96 1.46
C LEU A 58 1.52 2.71 1.58
N LEU A 59 1.11 1.58 0.98
CA LEU A 59 1.90 0.36 0.97
C LEU A 59 3.05 0.45 -0.02
N SER A 60 4.11 -0.33 0.23
CA SER A 60 5.15 -0.49 -0.78
C SER A 60 4.58 -1.06 -2.09
N PRO A 61 5.14 -0.68 -3.26
CA PRO A 61 4.71 -1.16 -4.57
C PRO A 61 4.60 -2.69 -4.68
N GLU A 62 5.53 -3.42 -4.04
CA GLU A 62 5.50 -4.89 -4.04
C GLU A 62 4.28 -5.44 -3.29
N ASN A 63 3.98 -4.88 -2.11
CA ASN A 63 2.87 -5.34 -1.27
C ASN A 63 1.51 -4.90 -1.83
N SER A 64 1.40 -3.67 -2.34
CA SER A 64 0.18 -3.17 -2.98
C SER A 64 -0.17 -4.05 -4.19
N ALA A 65 0.79 -4.35 -5.07
CA ALA A 65 0.62 -5.24 -6.21
C ALA A 65 0.24 -6.66 -5.79
N ASP A 66 0.88 -7.22 -4.77
CA ASP A 66 0.57 -8.58 -4.28
C ASP A 66 -0.87 -8.68 -3.75
N ILE A 67 -1.36 -7.64 -3.07
CA ILE A 67 -2.73 -7.57 -2.55
C ILE A 67 -3.74 -7.38 -3.69
N THR A 68 -3.52 -6.42 -4.59
CA THR A 68 -4.44 -6.11 -5.69
C THR A 68 -4.53 -7.21 -6.74
N ASN A 69 -3.42 -7.91 -7.05
CA ASN A 69 -3.46 -9.08 -7.96
C ASN A 69 -4.31 -10.23 -7.42
N ARG A 70 -4.57 -10.28 -6.11
CA ARG A 70 -5.44 -11.29 -5.47
C ARG A 70 -6.88 -10.80 -5.26
N MET A 71 -7.11 -9.51 -5.49
CA MET A 71 -8.39 -8.87 -5.29
C MET A 71 -9.31 -9.09 -6.50
N GLU A 72 -10.61 -9.19 -6.26
CA GLU A 72 -11.57 -9.18 -7.36
C GLU A 72 -11.55 -7.83 -8.10
N THR A 73 -11.57 -7.86 -9.43
CA THR A 73 -11.55 -6.65 -10.27
C THR A 73 -12.62 -5.63 -9.86
N ARG A 74 -13.84 -6.09 -9.52
CA ARG A 74 -14.92 -5.19 -9.08
C ARG A 74 -14.52 -4.39 -7.84
N ARG A 75 -13.88 -5.05 -6.87
CA ARG A 75 -13.45 -4.39 -5.64
C ARG A 75 -12.32 -3.40 -5.91
N LEU A 76 -11.39 -3.76 -6.80
CA LEU A 76 -10.32 -2.85 -7.20
C LEU A 76 -10.89 -1.61 -7.91
N VAL A 77 -11.91 -1.75 -8.75
CA VAL A 77 -12.63 -0.61 -9.37
C VAL A 77 -13.22 0.31 -8.30
N GLU A 78 -13.88 -0.22 -7.26
CA GLU A 78 -14.44 0.58 -6.16
C GLU A 78 -13.37 1.39 -5.41
N ILE A 79 -12.18 0.81 -5.19
CA ILE A 79 -11.09 1.49 -4.51
C ILE A 79 -10.48 2.57 -5.41
N VAL A 80 -10.12 2.21 -6.64
CA VAL A 80 -9.46 3.09 -7.60
C VAL A 80 -10.34 4.28 -8.00
N THR A 81 -11.66 4.11 -8.01
CA THR A 81 -12.61 5.20 -8.33
C THR A 81 -12.57 6.34 -7.30
N GLU A 82 -12.21 6.03 -6.05
CA GLU A 82 -12.16 7.02 -4.97
C GLU A 82 -10.72 7.51 -4.69
N MET A 83 -9.73 7.00 -5.42
CA MET A 83 -8.32 7.41 -5.32
C MET A 83 -8.05 8.68 -6.14
N GLU A 84 -7.02 9.43 -5.74
CA GLU A 84 -6.50 10.50 -6.60
C GLU A 84 -5.90 9.89 -7.88
N PRO A 85 -5.98 10.57 -9.04
CA PRO A 85 -5.61 9.98 -10.33
C PRO A 85 -4.14 9.51 -10.44
N ASP A 86 -3.22 10.16 -9.74
CA ASP A 86 -1.79 9.82 -9.66
C ASP A 86 -1.56 8.55 -8.84
N GLU A 87 -2.16 8.46 -7.65
CA GLU A 87 -2.11 7.25 -6.81
C GLU A 87 -2.72 6.03 -7.53
N ALA A 88 -3.85 6.25 -8.22
CA ALA A 88 -4.49 5.25 -9.05
C ALA A 88 -3.58 4.78 -10.20
N ALA A 89 -2.89 5.71 -10.87
CA ALA A 89 -1.98 5.38 -11.95
C ALA A 89 -0.77 4.59 -11.45
N ASP A 90 -0.17 4.98 -10.33
CA ASP A 90 0.94 4.24 -9.72
C ASP A 90 0.52 2.80 -9.37
N LEU A 91 -0.62 2.64 -8.68
CA LEU A 91 -1.14 1.32 -8.30
C LEU A 91 -1.43 0.43 -9.52
N LEU A 92 -2.06 0.98 -10.56
CA LEU A 92 -2.39 0.25 -11.77
C LEU A 92 -1.15 -0.06 -12.64
N GLY A 93 -0.09 0.74 -12.51
CA GLY A 93 1.20 0.52 -13.15
C GLY A 93 1.96 -0.69 -12.58
N ASP A 94 1.71 -1.02 -11.31
CA ASP A 94 2.38 -2.11 -10.60
C ASP A 94 1.69 -3.48 -10.72
N ILE A 95 0.48 -3.55 -11.31
CA ILE A 95 -0.25 -4.80 -11.54
C ILE A 95 -0.16 -5.28 -12.99
N SER A 96 -0.72 -6.46 -13.28
CA SER A 96 -0.75 -6.97 -14.65
C SER A 96 -1.56 -6.04 -15.58
N SER A 97 -1.04 -5.75 -16.76
CA SER A 97 -1.69 -4.84 -17.72
C SER A 97 -3.09 -5.30 -18.13
N GLU A 98 -3.35 -6.62 -18.11
CA GLU A 98 -4.69 -7.17 -18.36
C GLU A 98 -5.67 -6.76 -17.26
N GLN A 99 -5.29 -6.88 -16.00
CA GLN A 99 -6.13 -6.48 -14.87
C GLN A 99 -6.30 -4.96 -14.81
N ALA A 100 -5.24 -4.18 -15.07
CA ALA A 100 -5.30 -2.73 -15.13
C ALA A 100 -6.31 -2.26 -16.19
N GLU A 101 -6.28 -2.82 -17.39
CA GLU A 101 -7.24 -2.48 -18.45
C GLU A 101 -8.68 -2.91 -18.08
N GLN A 102 -8.86 -4.06 -17.42
CA GLN A 102 -10.16 -4.47 -16.92
C GLN A 102 -10.73 -3.50 -15.88
N VAL A 103 -9.88 -2.93 -15.02
CA VAL A 103 -10.28 -1.91 -14.04
C VAL A 103 -10.64 -0.61 -14.75
N LEU A 104 -9.74 -0.07 -15.58
CA LEU A 104 -9.95 1.19 -16.30
C LEU A 104 -11.20 1.18 -17.18
N SER A 105 -11.52 0.04 -17.81
CA SER A 105 -12.72 -0.09 -18.64
C SER A 105 -14.05 -0.02 -17.88
N GLN A 106 -14.01 -0.07 -16.55
CA GLN A 106 -15.18 0.00 -15.66
C GLN A 106 -15.28 1.32 -14.89
N ILE A 107 -14.29 2.20 -15.01
CA ILE A 107 -14.27 3.52 -14.36
C ILE A 107 -14.72 4.58 -15.37
N ASP A 108 -15.77 5.33 -15.02
CA ASP A 108 -16.16 6.51 -15.78
C ASP A 108 -15.09 7.61 -15.62
N GLU A 109 -14.76 8.33 -16.69
CA GLU A 109 -13.75 9.42 -16.68
C GLU A 109 -12.31 8.99 -16.34
N SER A 110 -11.91 7.74 -16.66
CA SER A 110 -10.55 7.22 -16.44
C SER A 110 -9.43 7.89 -17.27
N GLU A 111 -9.70 8.96 -17.99
CA GLU A 111 -8.76 9.56 -18.96
C GLU A 111 -7.52 10.15 -18.26
N ASP A 112 -7.70 10.76 -17.10
CA ASP A 112 -6.59 11.32 -16.32
C ASP A 112 -5.67 10.20 -15.79
N ILE A 113 -6.25 9.10 -15.31
CA ILE A 113 -5.49 7.92 -14.86
C ILE A 113 -4.72 7.30 -16.03
N ARG A 114 -5.35 7.16 -17.20
CA ARG A 114 -4.70 6.65 -18.43
C ARG A 114 -3.54 7.54 -18.86
N TYR A 115 -3.73 8.86 -18.79
CA TYR A 115 -2.67 9.82 -19.12
C TYR A 115 -1.46 9.65 -18.20
N LEU A 116 -1.68 9.54 -16.88
CA LEU A 116 -0.60 9.38 -15.89
C LEU A 116 0.09 8.01 -15.99
N LEU A 117 -0.64 6.94 -16.32
CA LEU A 117 -0.05 5.63 -16.61
C LEU A 117 0.92 5.65 -17.81
N GLU A 118 0.60 6.42 -18.85
CA GLU A 118 1.47 6.59 -20.03
C GLU A 118 2.61 7.59 -19.78
N HIS A 119 2.43 8.49 -18.82
CA HIS A 119 3.33 9.58 -18.49
C HIS A 119 3.61 9.63 -16.98
N PRO A 120 4.25 8.58 -16.41
CA PRO A 120 4.52 8.55 -14.98
C PRO A 120 5.41 9.72 -14.58
N ASP A 121 5.06 10.37 -13.47
CA ASP A 121 5.79 11.52 -12.96
C ASP A 121 7.23 11.13 -12.57
N GLU A 122 8.23 11.86 -13.06
CA GLU A 122 9.64 11.67 -12.68
C GLU A 122 9.98 12.23 -11.29
N THR A 123 8.99 12.38 -10.39
CA THR A 123 9.21 13.04 -9.11
C THR A 123 9.90 12.13 -8.08
N ALA A 124 10.69 12.75 -7.22
CA ALA A 124 11.71 12.11 -6.38
C ALA A 124 11.20 11.20 -5.23
N GLY A 125 9.94 10.76 -5.25
CA GLY A 125 9.36 9.83 -4.27
C GLY A 125 9.76 8.37 -4.50
N GLY A 126 9.87 7.93 -5.76
CA GLY A 126 10.25 6.55 -6.12
C GLY A 126 11.72 6.17 -5.86
N VAL A 127 12.55 7.13 -5.40
CA VAL A 127 13.96 6.93 -5.02
C VAL A 127 14.20 7.32 -3.55
N MET A 128 13.20 7.14 -2.68
CA MET A 128 13.43 7.14 -1.23
C MET A 128 14.19 5.87 -0.81
N THR A 129 15.46 5.83 -1.20
CA THR A 129 16.58 5.66 -0.26
C THR A 129 16.26 4.75 0.93
N ALA A 130 16.32 3.45 0.71
CA ALA A 130 16.81 2.54 1.74
C ALA A 130 18.30 2.87 1.98
N MET A 131 18.59 4.01 2.64
CA MET A 131 19.87 4.20 3.29
C MET A 131 19.86 3.27 4.49
N ASP A 132 20.31 2.05 4.23
CA ASP A 132 20.65 1.07 5.23
C ASP A 132 21.86 1.59 6.01
N ILE A 133 21.62 2.45 7.00
CA ILE A 133 22.66 2.93 7.91
C ILE A 133 22.87 1.86 8.98
N HIS A 134 23.68 0.86 8.66
CA HIS A 134 24.26 -0.03 9.66
C HIS A 134 25.42 0.65 10.39
N ILE A 135 25.14 1.31 11.52
CA ILE A 135 26.20 1.73 12.45
C ILE A 135 26.63 0.52 13.30
N LYS A 136 27.87 0.07 13.12
CA LYS A 136 28.51 -0.88 14.05
C LYS A 136 28.96 -0.12 15.30
N GLN A 137 28.69 -0.67 16.49
CA GLN A 137 28.84 -0.04 17.82
C GLN A 137 30.26 0.46 18.24
N ASN A 138 31.26 0.56 17.35
CA ASN A 138 32.64 0.91 17.72
C ASN A 138 33.26 2.09 16.93
N MET A 139 32.45 2.98 16.34
CA MET A 139 32.99 4.23 15.77
C MET A 139 32.98 5.34 16.84
N THR A 140 34.16 5.71 17.32
CA THR A 140 34.37 6.97 18.04
C THR A 140 34.70 8.06 17.03
N VAL A 141 34.03 9.21 17.17
CA VAL A 141 34.34 10.43 16.45
C VAL A 141 35.56 11.07 17.13
N ASP A 142 36.58 11.45 16.37
CA ASP A 142 37.74 12.24 16.85
C ASP A 142 37.30 13.64 17.32
#